data_AF-A0A5S9F4U8-F1
#
_entry.id   AF-A0A5S9F4U8-F1
#
_cell.length_a   1.000
_cell.length_b   1.000
_cell.length_c   1.000
_cell.angle_alpha   90.00
_cell.angle_beta   90.00
_cell.angle_gamma   90.00
#
_symmetry.space_group_name_H-M   'P 1'
#
loop_
_entity.id
_entity.type
_entity.pdbx_description
1 polymer ?
#
loop_
_entity_poly.entity_id
_entity_poly.type
_entity_poly.pdbx_seq_one_letter_code
_entity_poly.pdbx_strand_id
1 'polypeptide(L)'
;MVAHFHIPLNLPHAGTIAQRIQTLVSRETKDNEQLQEMQKISDKLMLLLLPYKRYGENPPPQQAQKVREEAAQLARNLVDEIECSDCGADRLGQCIRNLFECLELGEEGAIISLRAGENPDSAQRPI
;
A
#
# COMPACT_ATOMS: atom_id res chain seq x y z
N MET A 1 0.91 -12.98 -21.61
CA MET A 1 -0.27 -12.09 -21.66
C MET A 1 0.23 -10.78 -21.07
N VAL A 2 0.07 -9.63 -21.72
CA VAL A 2 0.68 -8.38 -21.19
C VAL A 2 -0.16 -7.93 -20.00
N ALA A 3 0.42 -7.93 -18.80
CA ALA A 3 -0.19 -7.33 -17.63
C ALA A 3 -0.64 -5.88 -17.91
N HIS A 4 -1.93 -5.61 -17.79
CA HIS A 4 -2.48 -4.28 -18.02
C HIS A 4 -2.36 -3.43 -16.75
N PHE A 5 -1.22 -2.77 -16.59
CA PHE A 5 -0.96 -1.84 -15.46
C PHE A 5 -1.53 -0.43 -15.64
N HIS A 6 -2.41 -0.21 -16.63
CA HIS A 6 -2.93 1.12 -16.99
C HIS A 6 -4.17 1.46 -16.14
N ILE A 7 -4.01 1.53 -14.82
CA ILE A 7 -5.04 2.04 -13.91
C ILE A 7 -4.69 3.49 -13.61
N PRO A 8 -5.59 4.46 -13.85
CA PRO A 8 -5.33 5.87 -13.57
C PRO A 8 -5.23 6.14 -12.07
N LEU A 9 -4.53 7.21 -11.69
CA LEU A 9 -4.32 7.59 -10.29
C LEU A 9 -5.66 7.70 -9.56
N ASN A 10 -5.77 7.01 -8.43
CA ASN A 10 -6.99 6.94 -7.64
C ASN A 10 -6.68 7.05 -6.15
N LEU A 11 -6.40 8.28 -5.69
CA LEU A 11 -6.14 8.57 -4.28
C LEU A 11 -7.33 8.26 -3.35
N PRO A 12 -8.61 8.46 -3.75
CA PRO A 12 -9.74 8.04 -2.94
C PRO A 12 -9.75 6.52 -2.66
N HIS A 13 -9.48 5.70 -3.67
CA HIS A 13 -9.39 4.26 -3.48
C HIS A 13 -8.12 3.88 -2.73
N ALA A 14 -6.98 4.52 -3.00
CA ALA A 14 -5.75 4.35 -2.25
C ALA A 14 -5.96 4.57 -0.74
N GLY A 15 -6.75 5.58 -0.33
CA GLY A 15 -7.09 5.79 1.08
C GLY A 15 -7.97 4.69 1.69
N THR A 16 -8.80 4.02 0.89
CA THR A 16 -9.51 2.82 1.35
C THR A 16 -8.55 1.66 1.57
N ILE A 17 -7.59 1.46 0.66
CA ILE A 17 -6.57 0.43 0.79
C ILE A 17 -5.63 0.71 1.97
N ALA A 18 -5.19 1.96 2.15
CA ALA A 18 -4.35 2.38 3.28
C ALA A 18 -5.01 2.12 4.63
N GLN A 19 -6.32 2.34 4.75
CA GLN A 19 -7.04 1.99 5.98
C GLN A 19 -7.06 0.46 6.23
N ARG A 20 -7.21 -0.35 5.18
CA ARG A 20 -7.14 -1.81 5.30
C ARG A 20 -5.74 -2.27 5.73
N ILE A 21 -4.69 -1.70 5.13
CA ILE A 21 -3.30 -1.94 5.53
C ILE A 21 -3.13 -1.62 7.01
N GLN A 22 -3.50 -0.41 7.44
CA GLN A 22 -3.40 0.01 8.84
C GLN A 22 -4.15 -0.95 9.78
N THR A 23 -5.34 -1.40 9.41
CA THR A 23 -6.11 -2.36 10.23
C THR A 23 -5.40 -3.71 10.37
N LEU A 24 -4.76 -4.19 9.30
CA LEU A 24 -3.99 -5.44 9.32
C LEU A 24 -2.72 -5.29 10.15
N VAL A 25 -1.96 -4.23 9.91
CA VAL A 25 -0.74 -3.89 10.65
C VAL A 25 -1.06 -3.77 12.15
N SER A 26 -2.05 -2.98 12.55
CA SER A 26 -2.39 -2.79 13.96
C SER A 26 -2.84 -4.04 14.70
N ARG A 27 -3.32 -5.07 13.98
CA ARG A 27 -3.61 -6.36 14.59
C ARG A 27 -2.34 -7.15 14.85
N GLU A 28 -1.40 -7.11 13.91
CA GLU A 28 -0.12 -7.81 13.98
C GLU A 28 0.82 -7.18 15.01
N THR A 29 0.88 -5.84 15.04
CA THR A 29 1.79 -5.10 15.95
C THR A 29 1.22 -4.93 17.34
N LYS A 30 0.03 -5.47 17.63
CA LYS A 30 -0.63 -5.30 18.91
C LYS A 30 0.25 -5.89 20.01
N ASP A 31 0.57 -5.07 21.01
CA ASP A 31 1.40 -5.45 22.17
C ASP A 31 2.85 -5.89 21.81
N ASN A 32 3.34 -5.57 20.60
CA ASN A 32 4.70 -5.86 20.17
C ASN A 32 5.49 -4.56 19.93
N GLU A 33 6.36 -4.19 20.88
CA GLU A 33 7.18 -2.99 20.80
C GLU A 33 8.19 -3.02 19.63
N GLN A 34 8.60 -4.21 19.19
CA GLN A 34 9.56 -4.35 18.10
C GLN A 34 8.95 -3.94 16.74
N LEU A 35 7.61 -3.99 16.62
CA LEU A 35 6.88 -3.65 15.40
C LEU A 35 6.32 -2.21 15.40
N GLN A 36 6.75 -1.38 16.35
CA GLN A 36 6.29 0.00 16.49
C GLN A 36 6.57 0.84 15.23
N GLU A 37 7.66 0.59 14.52
CA GLU A 37 7.97 1.36 13.31
C GLU A 37 7.04 1.02 12.15
N MET A 38 6.77 -0.28 11.94
CA MET A 38 5.74 -0.75 11.01
C MET A 38 4.37 -0.10 11.29
N GLN A 39 3.96 -0.05 12.56
CA GLN A 39 2.73 0.64 12.99
C GLN A 39 2.76 2.13 12.61
N LYS A 40 3.82 2.86 12.97
CA LYS A 40 3.95 4.30 12.67
C LYS A 40 3.90 4.61 11.19
N ILE A 41 4.57 3.82 10.35
CA ILE A 41 4.56 4.04 8.89
C ILE A 41 3.15 3.80 8.35
N SER A 42 2.47 2.73 8.79
CA SER A 42 1.09 2.45 8.36
C SER A 42 0.12 3.55 8.76
N ASP A 43 0.29 4.15 9.95
CA ASP A 43 -0.52 5.29 10.41
C ASP A 43 -0.25 6.54 9.57
N LYS A 44 1.02 6.86 9.28
CA LYS A 44 1.37 7.99 8.40
C LYS A 44 0.75 7.83 7.01
N LEU A 45 0.86 6.64 6.42
CA LEU A 45 0.27 6.34 5.12
C LEU A 45 -1.25 6.50 5.12
N MET A 46 -1.92 5.99 6.17
CA MET A 46 -3.36 6.13 6.34
C MET A 46 -3.76 7.60 6.50
N LEU A 47 -3.06 8.36 7.35
CA LEU A 47 -3.33 9.78 7.58
C LEU A 47 -3.13 10.63 6.32
N LEU A 48 -2.10 10.33 5.52
CA LEU A 48 -1.84 11.01 4.25
C LEU A 48 -3.00 10.83 3.26
N LEU A 49 -3.56 9.62 3.16
CA LEU A 49 -4.55 9.28 2.13
C LEU A 49 -6.02 9.44 2.59
N LEU A 50 -6.26 9.50 3.90
CA LEU A 50 -7.59 9.62 4.49
C LEU A 50 -8.40 10.84 3.99
N PRO A 51 -7.82 12.03 3.77
CA PRO A 51 -8.56 13.16 3.22
C PRO A 51 -9.17 12.84 1.85
N TYR A 52 -8.40 12.25 0.93
CA TYR A 52 -8.87 11.95 -0.43
C TYR A 52 -9.96 10.88 -0.43
N LYS A 53 -9.88 9.90 0.48
CA LYS A 53 -10.97 8.96 0.71
C LYS A 53 -12.27 9.66 1.13
N ARG A 54 -12.18 10.67 2.00
CA ARG A 54 -13.35 11.40 2.53
C ARG A 54 -13.98 12.31 1.49
N TYR A 55 -13.16 13.02 0.72
CA TYR A 55 -13.63 13.93 -0.33
C TYR A 55 -14.08 13.19 -1.59
N GLY A 56 -13.56 11.99 -1.85
CA GLY A 56 -13.99 11.13 -2.96
C GLY A 56 -13.38 11.50 -4.33
N GLU A 57 -12.54 12.54 -4.38
CA GLU A 57 -11.93 13.02 -5.61
C GLU A 57 -10.40 13.17 -5.46
N ASN A 58 -9.69 13.01 -6.57
CA ASN A 58 -8.29 13.40 -6.65
C ASN A 58 -8.18 14.93 -6.56
N PRO A 59 -7.13 15.46 -5.89
CA PRO A 59 -6.83 16.88 -5.94
C PRO A 59 -6.30 17.27 -7.34
N PRO A 60 -6.03 18.57 -7.59
CA PRO A 60 -5.42 19.00 -8.85
C PRO A 60 -4.13 18.23 -9.18
N PRO A 61 -3.80 18.01 -10.47
CA PRO A 61 -2.75 17.06 -10.88
C PRO A 61 -1.40 17.24 -10.19
N GLN A 62 -0.93 18.48 -9.99
CA GLN A 62 0.35 18.76 -9.33
C GLN A 62 0.35 18.31 -7.86
N GLN A 63 -0.77 18.47 -7.16
CA GLN A 63 -0.92 18.00 -5.77
C GLN A 63 -1.09 16.48 -5.75
N ALA A 64 -1.85 15.92 -6.69
CA ALA A 64 -2.08 14.49 -6.78
C ALA A 64 -0.77 13.73 -6.98
N GLN A 65 0.12 14.25 -7.84
CA GLN A 65 1.44 13.69 -8.10
C GLN A 65 2.33 13.69 -6.84
N LYS A 66 2.36 14.79 -6.08
CA LYS A 66 3.13 14.86 -4.82
C LYS A 66 2.65 13.84 -3.80
N VAL A 67 1.33 13.72 -3.63
CA VAL A 67 0.73 12.76 -2.70
C VAL A 67 1.02 11.33 -3.14
N ARG A 68 0.95 11.07 -4.45
CA ARG A 68 1.30 9.77 -5.03
C ARG A 68 2.73 9.37 -4.68
N GLU A 69 3.69 10.27 -4.88
CA GLU A 69 5.11 10.03 -4.59
C GLU A 69 5.35 9.77 -3.10
N GLU A 70 4.76 10.59 -2.24
CA GLU A 70 4.86 10.44 -0.79
C GLU A 70 4.23 9.13 -0.29
N ALA A 71 3.03 8.78 -0.80
CA ALA A 71 2.36 7.53 -0.47
C ALA A 71 3.14 6.31 -0.95
N ALA A 72 3.71 6.36 -2.16
CA ALA A 72 4.55 5.29 -2.68
C ALA A 72 5.80 5.10 -1.82
N GLN A 73 6.45 6.20 -1.40
CA GLN A 73 7.62 6.11 -0.54
C GLN A 73 7.30 5.52 0.84
N LEU A 74 6.19 5.95 1.46
CA LEU A 74 5.73 5.37 2.73
C LEU A 74 5.40 3.87 2.57
N ALA A 75 4.79 3.47 1.46
CA ALA A 75 4.47 2.09 1.19
C ALA A 75 5.74 1.24 0.99
N ARG A 76 6.77 1.74 0.30
CA ARG A 76 8.07 1.05 0.19
C ARG A 76 8.70 0.83 1.56
N ASN A 77 8.79 1.90 2.37
CA ASN A 77 9.35 1.81 3.71
C ASN A 77 8.57 0.81 4.58
N LEU A 78 7.24 0.76 4.43
CA LEU A 78 6.42 -0.22 5.14
C LEU A 78 6.76 -1.66 4.72
N VAL A 79 6.99 -1.91 3.43
CA VAL A 79 7.41 -3.24 2.96
C VAL A 79 8.78 -3.62 3.50
N ASP A 80 9.71 -2.67 3.57
CA ASP A 80 11.04 -2.91 4.16
C ASP A 80 10.91 -3.34 5.63
N GLU A 81 10.03 -2.70 6.42
CA GLU A 81 9.78 -3.10 7.81
C GLU A 81 9.07 -4.47 7.92
N ILE A 82 8.10 -4.75 7.03
CA ILE A 82 7.40 -6.05 6.98
C ILE A 82 8.40 -7.18 6.72
N GLU A 83 9.29 -6.98 5.74
CA GLU A 83 10.31 -7.97 5.35
C GLU A 83 11.35 -8.15 6.45
N CYS A 84 11.86 -7.05 7.04
CA CYS A 84 12.82 -7.11 8.14
C CYS A 84 12.27 -7.82 9.39
N SER A 85 10.97 -7.70 9.63
CA SER A 85 10.30 -8.24 10.81
C SER A 85 9.68 -9.63 10.59
N ASP A 86 9.81 -10.21 9.39
CA ASP A 86 9.18 -11.49 9.00
C ASP A 86 7.66 -11.55 9.29
N CYS A 87 6.98 -10.41 9.14
CA CYS A 87 5.54 -10.24 9.41
C CYS A 87 4.71 -10.24 8.12
N GLY A 88 5.29 -10.73 7.01
CA GLY A 88 4.64 -10.81 5.71
C GLY A 88 3.40 -11.72 5.74
N ALA A 89 2.35 -11.32 5.04
CA ALA A 89 1.13 -12.11 4.93
C ALA A 89 0.44 -11.87 3.60
N ASP A 90 -0.19 -12.91 3.04
CA ASP A 90 -0.81 -12.88 1.71
C ASP A 90 -1.75 -11.68 1.52
N ARG A 91 -2.65 -11.48 2.49
CA ARG A 91 -3.62 -10.38 2.44
C ARG A 91 -2.97 -8.99 2.58
N LEU A 92 -1.84 -8.90 3.30
CA LEU A 92 -1.08 -7.65 3.42
C LEU A 92 -0.39 -7.35 2.09
N GLY A 93 0.28 -8.34 1.49
CA GLY A 93 0.88 -8.22 0.17
C GLY A 93 -0.11 -7.84 -0.93
N GLN A 94 -1.30 -8.44 -0.95
CA GLN A 94 -2.40 -8.03 -1.85
C GLN A 94 -2.81 -6.57 -1.66
N CYS A 95 -2.89 -6.10 -0.40
CA CYS A 95 -3.20 -4.70 -0.13
C CYS A 95 -2.07 -3.77 -0.62
N ILE A 96 -0.81 -4.17 -0.48
CA ILE A 96 0.33 -3.42 -1.02
C ILE A 96 0.24 -3.36 -2.55
N ARG A 97 0.02 -4.48 -3.25
CA ARG A 97 -0.13 -4.47 -4.71
C ARG A 97 -1.25 -3.53 -5.15
N ASN A 98 -2.43 -3.67 -4.55
CA ASN A 98 -3.60 -2.83 -4.87
C ASN A 98 -3.34 -1.35 -4.59
N LEU A 99 -2.56 -1.02 -3.55
CA LEU A 99 -2.18 0.36 -3.26
C LEU A 99 -1.33 0.93 -4.41
N PHE A 100 -0.29 0.21 -4.84
CA PHE A 100 0.58 0.65 -5.94
C PHE A 100 -0.18 0.74 -7.27
N GLU A 101 -1.12 -0.15 -7.54
CA GLU A 101 -2.05 -0.03 -8.67
C GLU A 101 -2.85 1.28 -8.62
N CYS A 102 -3.41 1.65 -7.46
CA CYS A 102 -4.09 2.93 -7.28
C CYS A 102 -3.17 4.14 -7.48
N LEU A 103 -1.86 3.96 -7.31
CA LEU A 103 -0.84 5.00 -7.43
C LEU A 103 -0.22 5.06 -8.84
N GLU A 104 -0.78 4.40 -9.85
CA GLU A 104 -0.20 4.30 -11.20
C GLU A 104 1.21 3.69 -11.20
N LEU A 105 1.47 2.76 -10.28
CA LEU A 105 2.75 2.08 -10.08
C LEU A 105 2.57 0.56 -10.06
N GLY A 106 1.63 0.03 -10.85
CA GLY A 106 1.22 -1.37 -10.78
C GLY A 106 2.37 -2.37 -11.03
N GLU A 107 3.30 -2.08 -11.93
CA GLU A 107 4.49 -2.93 -12.19
C GLU A 107 5.34 -3.09 -10.93
N GLU A 108 5.64 -1.97 -10.27
CA GLU A 108 6.37 -1.98 -9.01
C GLU A 108 5.58 -2.70 -7.92
N GLY A 109 4.27 -2.42 -7.84
CA GLY A 109 3.34 -3.06 -6.91
C GLY A 109 3.34 -4.58 -7.02
N ALA A 110 3.38 -5.13 -8.23
CA ALA A 110 3.42 -6.57 -8.49
C ALA A 110 4.70 -7.23 -7.98
N ILE A 111 5.83 -6.50 -8.01
CA ILE A 111 7.12 -6.99 -7.53
C ILE A 111 7.21 -6.86 -6.00
N ILE A 112 6.95 -5.67 -5.48
CA ILE A 112 7.19 -5.35 -4.06
C ILE A 112 6.20 -6.04 -3.11
N SER A 113 4.99 -6.35 -3.58
CA SER A 113 3.99 -7.11 -2.82
C SER A 113 4.44 -8.51 -2.42
N LEU A 114 5.33 -9.15 -3.19
CA LEU A 114 5.90 -10.46 -2.84
C LEU A 114 6.73 -10.37 -1.57
N ARG A 115 7.49 -9.28 -1.39
CA ARG A 115 8.28 -9.03 -0.18
C ARG A 115 7.39 -8.79 1.05
N ALA A 116 6.17 -8.29 0.82
CA ALA A 116 5.15 -8.17 1.86
C ALA A 116 4.34 -9.46 2.11
N GLY A 117 4.69 -10.56 1.44
CA GLY A 117 4.12 -11.89 1.65
C GLY A 117 2.95 -12.26 0.75
N GLU A 118 2.65 -11.52 -0.34
CA GLU A 118 1.64 -11.96 -1.32
C GLU A 118 2.02 -13.33 -1.90
N ASN A 119 1.06 -14.25 -1.95
CA ASN A 119 1.29 -15.54 -2.59
C ASN A 119 1.52 -15.33 -4.10
N PRO A 120 2.64 -15.82 -4.68
CA PRO A 120 2.93 -15.73 -6.12
C PRO A 120 1.84 -16.31 -7.02
N ASP A 121 1.10 -17.30 -6.52
CA ASP A 121 0.01 -17.98 -7.24
C ASP A 121 -1.36 -17.28 -7.06
N SER A 122 -1.38 -16.09 -6.44
CA SER A 122 -2.61 -15.31 -6.28
C SER A 122 -3.24 -15.01 -7.63
N ALA A 123 -4.49 -15.42 -7.83
CA ALA A 123 -5.20 -15.36 -9.12
C ALA A 123 -5.32 -13.94 -9.72
N GLN A 124 -5.16 -12.91 -8.90
CA GLN A 124 -5.22 -11.50 -9.32
C GLN A 124 -3.86 -10.91 -9.69
N ARG A 125 -2.77 -11.69 -9.57
CA ARG A 125 -1.45 -11.20 -9.95
C ARG A 125 -1.35 -11.05 -11.48
N PRO A 126 -0.73 -9.96 -11.94
CA PRO A 126 -0.42 -9.80 -13.36
C PRO A 126 0.61 -10.87 -13.80
N ILE A 127 0.36 -11.47 -14.98
CA ILE A 127 1.20 -12.51 -15.62
C ILE A 127 2.19 -11.86 -16.59
#